data_AF-A0AAN6DU50-F1
#
_entry.id   AF-A0AAN6DU50-F1
#
_cell.length_a   1.000
_cell.length_b   1.000
_cell.length_c   1.000
_cell.angle_alpha   90.00
_cell.angle_beta   90.00
_cell.angle_gamma   90.00
#
_symmetry.space_group_name_H-M   'P 1'
#
loop_
_entity.id
_entity.type
_entity.pdbx_description
1 polymer ?
#
loop_
_entity_poly.entity_id
_entity_poly.type
_entity_poly.pdbx_seq_one_letter_code
_entity_poly.pdbx_strand_id
1 'polypeptide(L)'
;MAAHKETKAWTRDGFMISMDPSLVPIASLNKAFDSEEMYWAKALPEPAVRETLEHSWCWGLYSPTPSPPATADAESSDHAATLHEIAESVHKPSQGSDQSTEEPSLIGFARAITDRVTFFYLTDVYVLPEWQGQGLGKWLVSCVQEVVEDMPHLRRSMCITGESKESRAAKFYKQLMNMDAITEGITVLSAKGRGNTF
;
A
#
# COMPACT_ATOMS: atom_id res chain seq x y z
N MET A 1 16.78 -22.10 -9.85
CA MET A 1 17.56 -20.88 -9.62
C MET A 1 16.57 -19.78 -9.30
N ALA A 2 16.70 -19.09 -8.16
CA ALA A 2 15.86 -17.94 -7.88
C ALA A 2 16.20 -16.85 -8.93
N ALA A 3 15.22 -16.46 -9.74
CA ALA A 3 15.41 -15.35 -10.67
C ALA A 3 15.75 -14.12 -9.82
N HIS A 4 16.90 -13.50 -10.07
CA HIS A 4 17.28 -12.25 -9.43
C HIS A 4 16.14 -11.25 -9.63
N LYS A 5 15.40 -10.94 -8.57
CA LYS A 5 14.42 -9.86 -8.60
C LYS A 5 15.21 -8.57 -8.60
N GLU A 6 14.96 -7.75 -9.61
CA GLU A 6 15.43 -6.38 -9.61
C GLU A 6 14.83 -5.68 -8.38
N THR A 7 15.71 -5.15 -7.53
CA THR A 7 15.33 -4.38 -6.35
C THR A 7 15.58 -2.91 -6.65
N LYS A 8 14.54 -2.09 -6.44
CA LYS A 8 14.55 -0.65 -6.63
C LYS A 8 13.89 -0.01 -5.43
N ALA A 9 14.36 1.17 -5.04
CA ALA A 9 13.80 1.91 -3.93
C ALA A 9 13.70 3.40 -4.27
N TRP A 10 12.71 4.06 -3.68
CA TRP A 10 12.44 5.49 -3.83
C TRP A 10 12.27 6.09 -2.45
N THR A 11 12.67 7.35 -2.29
CA THR A 11 12.51 8.10 -1.05
C THR A 11 11.86 9.44 -1.32
N ARG A 12 10.96 9.87 -0.43
CA ARG A 12 10.29 11.19 -0.50
C ARG A 12 9.88 11.63 0.90
N ASP A 13 10.30 12.80 1.34
CA ASP A 13 9.91 13.38 2.63
C ASP A 13 10.10 12.41 3.83
N GLY A 14 11.17 11.61 3.78
CA GLY A 14 11.46 10.57 4.79
C GLY A 14 10.75 9.23 4.56
N PHE A 15 9.68 9.19 3.77
CA PHE A 15 9.06 7.94 3.36
C PHE A 15 9.94 7.16 2.39
N MET A 16 9.78 5.83 2.40
CA MET A 16 10.48 4.92 1.48
C MET A 16 9.49 4.00 0.77
N ILE A 17 9.68 3.77 -0.53
CA ILE A 17 9.09 2.65 -1.25
C ILE A 17 10.21 1.69 -1.62
N SER A 18 10.04 0.38 -1.40
CA SER A 18 11.04 -0.62 -1.78
C SER A 18 10.41 -1.82 -2.50
N MET A 19 11.11 -2.31 -3.53
CA MET A 19 10.80 -3.57 -4.20
C MET A 19 11.47 -4.80 -3.59
N ASP A 20 12.19 -4.63 -2.48
CA ASP A 20 12.77 -5.76 -1.75
C ASP A 20 11.70 -6.46 -0.89
N PRO A 21 11.23 -7.67 -1.26
CA PRO A 21 10.20 -8.36 -0.50
C PRO A 21 10.71 -8.82 0.89
N SER A 22 12.02 -8.85 1.13
CA SER A 22 12.58 -9.21 2.43
C SER A 22 12.34 -8.14 3.49
N LEU A 23 12.07 -6.90 3.07
CA LEU A 23 11.70 -5.80 3.97
C LEU A 23 10.22 -5.82 4.38
N VAL A 24 9.40 -6.70 3.81
CA VAL A 24 7.96 -6.73 4.07
C VAL A 24 7.70 -7.52 5.35
N PRO A 25 7.23 -6.89 6.45
CA PRO A 25 6.95 -7.62 7.68
C PRO A 25 5.68 -8.45 7.49
N ILE A 26 5.81 -9.78 7.52
CA ILE A 26 4.70 -10.69 7.19
C ILE A 26 3.52 -10.48 8.14
N ALA A 27 3.77 -10.28 9.43
CA ALA A 27 2.71 -10.02 10.40
C ALA A 27 1.92 -8.74 10.07
N SER A 28 2.61 -7.66 9.68
CA SER A 28 1.98 -6.39 9.31
C SER A 28 1.19 -6.50 8.02
N LEU A 29 1.75 -7.14 6.98
CA LEU A 29 1.03 -7.36 5.73
C LEU A 29 -0.21 -8.24 5.93
N ASN A 30 -0.09 -9.31 6.72
CA ASN A 30 -1.21 -10.21 6.97
C ASN A 30 -2.32 -9.56 7.80
N LYS A 31 -1.94 -8.66 8.72
CA LYS A 31 -2.90 -7.81 9.45
C LYS A 31 -3.64 -6.87 8.48
N ALA A 32 -2.97 -6.31 7.49
CA ALA A 32 -3.62 -5.49 6.46
C ALA A 32 -4.54 -6.32 5.55
N PHE A 33 -4.16 -7.55 5.19
CA PHE A 33 -5.04 -8.45 4.43
C PHE A 33 -6.33 -8.82 5.17
N ASP A 34 -6.35 -8.71 6.49
CA ASP A 34 -7.53 -8.98 7.33
C ASP A 34 -8.31 -7.70 7.69
N SER A 35 -7.94 -6.56 7.12
CA SER A 35 -8.56 -5.27 7.42
C SER A 35 -9.72 -4.94 6.46
N GLU A 36 -10.62 -4.05 6.88
CA GLU A 36 -11.79 -3.66 6.08
C GLU A 36 -11.38 -2.94 4.78
N GLU A 37 -10.23 -2.27 4.79
CA GLU A 37 -9.66 -1.56 3.64
C GLU A 37 -9.27 -2.52 2.52
N MET A 38 -8.97 -3.78 2.85
CA MET A 38 -8.69 -4.84 1.91
C MET A 38 -9.86 -5.82 1.84
N TYR A 39 -11.08 -5.32 1.67
CA TYR A 39 -12.31 -6.13 1.56
C TYR A 39 -12.25 -7.27 0.53
N TRP A 40 -11.31 -7.20 -0.42
CA TRP A 40 -11.07 -8.22 -1.43
C TRP A 40 -10.02 -9.28 -1.05
N ALA A 41 -9.45 -9.23 0.15
CA ALA A 41 -8.44 -10.14 0.68
C ALA A 41 -8.85 -10.69 2.06
N LYS A 42 -8.06 -11.65 2.58
CA LYS A 42 -8.14 -12.20 3.94
C LYS A 42 -6.74 -12.60 4.39
N ALA A 43 -6.53 -12.69 5.70
CA ALA A 43 -5.30 -13.26 6.25
C ALA A 43 -5.02 -14.66 5.66
N LEU A 44 -3.74 -14.92 5.39
CA LEU A 44 -3.21 -16.19 4.90
C LEU A 44 -2.28 -16.82 5.94
N PRO A 45 -2.09 -18.15 5.92
CA PRO A 45 -1.00 -18.77 6.67
C PRO A 45 0.35 -18.16 6.28
N GLU A 46 1.27 -17.98 7.24
CA GLU A 46 2.58 -17.37 7.00
C GLU A 46 3.34 -17.96 5.80
N PRO A 47 3.40 -19.29 5.59
CA PRO A 47 4.07 -19.86 4.42
C PRO A 47 3.46 -19.38 3.09
N ALA A 48 2.14 -19.21 3.04
CA ALA A 48 1.45 -18.73 1.84
C ALA A 48 1.70 -17.24 1.58
N VAL A 49 1.86 -16.42 2.62
CA VAL A 49 2.29 -15.02 2.47
C VAL A 49 3.71 -14.96 1.90
N ARG A 50 4.63 -15.79 2.41
CA ARG A 50 6.01 -15.89 1.89
C ARG A 50 6.03 -16.28 0.42
N GLU A 51 5.27 -17.31 0.05
CA GLU A 51 5.15 -17.75 -1.34
C GLU A 51 4.58 -16.65 -2.24
N THR A 52 3.56 -15.91 -1.76
CA THR A 52 2.99 -14.76 -2.47
C THR A 52 4.02 -13.67 -2.74
N LEU A 53 4.81 -13.30 -1.72
CA LEU A 53 5.89 -12.32 -1.83
C LEU A 53 7.02 -12.81 -2.75
N GLU A 54 7.37 -14.09 -2.69
CA GLU A 54 8.40 -14.71 -3.52
C GLU A 54 8.03 -14.75 -5.00
N HIS A 55 6.77 -14.97 -5.33
CA HIS A 55 6.32 -15.10 -6.73
C HIS A 55 5.69 -13.84 -7.33
N SER A 56 5.69 -12.72 -6.60
CA SER A 56 5.18 -11.43 -7.09
C SER A 56 6.26 -10.35 -7.13
N TRP A 57 6.04 -9.30 -7.91
CA TRP A 57 6.68 -8.01 -7.64
C TRP A 57 5.88 -7.30 -6.55
N CYS A 58 6.58 -6.69 -5.61
CA CYS A 58 5.99 -6.07 -4.43
C CYS A 58 6.59 -4.69 -4.27
N TRP A 59 5.79 -3.73 -3.82
CA TRP A 59 6.25 -2.41 -3.40
C TRP A 59 5.75 -2.20 -1.98
N GLY A 60 6.65 -2.27 -1.00
CA GLY A 60 6.34 -1.87 0.37
C GLY A 60 6.51 -0.36 0.50
N LEU A 61 5.50 0.33 1.04
CA LEU A 61 5.57 1.75 1.43
C LEU A 61 5.78 1.85 2.94
N TYR A 62 6.82 2.57 3.33
CA TYR A 62 7.30 2.65 4.70
C TYR A 62 7.33 4.09 5.20
N SER A 63 6.96 4.26 6.46
CA SER A 63 6.96 5.53 7.16
C SER A 63 8.32 5.87 7.79
N PRO A 64 8.73 7.16 7.82
CA PRO A 64 9.86 7.62 8.65
C PRO A 64 9.56 7.63 10.15
N THR A 65 8.28 7.60 10.54
CA THR A 65 7.84 7.66 11.95
C THR A 65 6.90 6.49 12.29
N PRO A 66 6.87 6.03 13.56
CA PRO A 66 5.99 4.93 13.99
C PRO A 66 4.51 5.25 13.83
N SER A 67 4.17 6.54 13.94
CA SER A 67 2.82 7.05 14.01
C SER A 67 2.62 8.12 12.93
N PRO A 68 1.39 8.26 12.40
CA PRO A 68 1.04 9.34 11.49
C PRO A 68 1.40 10.70 12.08
N PRO A 69 1.72 11.71 11.24
CA PRO A 69 1.71 13.08 11.71
C PRO A 69 0.35 13.36 12.33
N ALA A 70 0.32 13.94 13.54
CA ALA A 70 -0.92 14.41 14.14
C ALA A 70 -1.65 15.22 13.08
N THR A 71 -2.89 14.82 12.76
CA THR A 71 -3.70 15.48 11.74
C THR A 71 -3.61 16.97 11.99
N ALA A 72 -3.01 17.73 11.07
CA ALA A 72 -3.09 19.17 11.11
C ALA A 72 -4.59 19.46 11.00
N ASP A 73 -5.17 19.81 12.14
CA ASP A 73 -6.60 19.99 12.29
C ASP A 73 -7.11 20.88 11.16
N ALA A 74 -8.13 20.39 10.45
CA ALA A 74 -8.98 21.27 9.69
C ALA A 74 -9.66 22.20 10.71
N GLU A 75 -9.12 23.41 10.85
CA GLU A 75 -9.72 24.48 11.62
C GLU A 75 -11.17 24.70 11.18
N SER A 76 -12.13 24.41 12.06
CA SER A 76 -13.01 25.43 12.63
C SER A 76 -14.03 24.79 13.56
N SER A 77 -13.90 25.03 14.86
CA SER A 77 -15.03 25.08 15.78
C SER A 77 -14.51 25.66 17.08
N ASP A 78 -14.80 26.95 17.29
CA ASP A 78 -14.71 27.64 18.57
C ASP A 78 -15.10 26.70 19.71
N HIS A 79 -14.27 26.59 20.75
CA HIS A 79 -14.69 26.55 22.14
C HIS A 79 -13.48 26.90 23.02
N ALA A 80 -13.53 28.09 23.61
CA ALA A 80 -12.56 28.56 24.58
C ALA A 80 -12.65 27.70 25.85
N ALA A 81 -11.54 27.03 26.23
CA ALA A 81 -11.36 26.42 27.54
C ALA A 81 -10.35 27.25 28.35
N THR A 82 -10.79 27.69 29.52
CA THR A 82 -10.13 28.64 30.42
C THR A 82 -8.87 28.07 31.08
N LEU A 83 -7.87 28.95 31.28
CA LEU A 83 -6.52 28.75 31.80
C LEU A 83 -6.38 28.22 33.27
N HIS A 84 -7.30 27.39 33.78
CA HIS A 84 -7.28 27.02 35.21
C HIS A 84 -7.27 25.51 35.56
N GLU A 85 -7.22 24.57 34.60
CA GLU A 85 -7.51 23.15 34.94
C GLU A 85 -6.52 22.06 34.52
N ILE A 86 -5.29 22.38 34.07
CA ILE A 86 -4.27 21.32 33.84
C ILE A 86 -2.91 21.71 34.43
N ALA A 87 -2.90 22.25 35.65
CA ALA A 87 -1.69 22.45 36.44
C ALA A 87 -1.46 21.36 37.51
N GLU A 88 -2.33 20.35 37.61
CA GLU A 88 -2.26 19.32 38.66
C GLU A 88 -2.26 17.89 38.10
N SER A 89 -1.17 17.49 37.44
CA SER A 89 -0.75 16.07 37.44
C SER A 89 0.75 15.90 37.13
N VAL A 90 1.58 16.71 37.78
CA VAL A 90 3.03 16.44 37.85
C VAL A 90 3.28 15.51 39.04
N HIS A 91 3.26 14.18 38.83
CA HIS A 91 4.15 13.21 39.50
C HIS A 91 3.88 11.75 39.05
N LYS A 92 4.68 11.26 38.11
CA LYS A 92 5.14 9.87 38.11
C LYS A 92 6.49 9.79 37.39
N PRO A 93 7.51 9.11 37.94
CA PRO A 93 8.80 8.99 37.27
C PRO A 93 8.66 7.98 36.12
N SER A 94 8.73 8.46 34.88
CA SER A 94 8.81 7.61 33.69
C SER A 94 10.22 7.02 33.62
N GLN A 95 10.33 5.74 33.96
CA GLN A 95 11.52 4.94 33.75
C GLN A 95 11.82 4.80 32.25
N GLY A 96 13.11 4.87 31.90
CA GLY A 96 13.70 4.24 30.72
C GLY A 96 13.18 4.75 29.38
N SER A 97 13.86 5.75 28.81
CA SER A 97 13.89 5.90 27.36
C SER A 97 14.68 4.74 26.76
N ASP A 98 14.00 3.63 26.52
CA ASP A 98 14.48 2.62 25.58
C ASP A 98 14.56 3.33 24.22
N GLN A 99 15.77 3.59 23.75
CA GLN A 99 15.98 4.01 22.37
C GLN A 99 15.76 2.77 21.50
N SER A 100 14.50 2.33 21.38
CA SER A 100 14.11 1.49 20.27
C SER A 100 14.24 2.37 19.04
N THR A 101 15.28 2.15 18.24
CA THR A 101 15.27 2.50 16.82
C THR A 101 14.03 1.83 16.24
N GLU A 102 12.91 2.53 16.23
CA GLU A 102 11.65 2.00 15.73
C GLU A 102 11.84 1.72 14.24
N GLU A 103 11.78 0.43 13.89
CA GLU A 103 11.91 0.02 12.50
C GLU A 103 10.81 0.69 11.65
N PRO A 104 11.14 1.11 10.42
CA PRO A 104 10.18 1.78 9.55
C PRO A 104 8.93 0.92 9.35
N SER A 105 7.77 1.45 9.76
CA SER A 105 6.50 0.73 9.72
C SER A 105 5.98 0.62 8.28
N LEU A 106 5.54 -0.59 7.88
CA LEU A 106 4.86 -0.82 6.60
C LEU A 106 3.46 -0.19 6.66
N ILE A 107 3.26 0.89 5.90
CA ILE A 107 2.03 1.70 5.91
C ILE A 107 1.26 1.65 4.58
N GLY A 108 1.79 0.97 3.58
CA GLY A 108 1.11 0.73 2.32
C GLY A 108 1.81 -0.35 1.51
N PHE A 109 1.12 -0.85 0.51
CA PHE A 109 1.61 -1.96 -0.30
C PHE A 109 1.01 -1.90 -1.70
N ALA A 110 1.75 -2.42 -2.68
CA ALA A 110 1.23 -2.81 -3.99
C ALA A 110 1.90 -4.11 -4.42
N ARG A 111 1.17 -4.94 -5.16
CA ARG A 111 1.66 -6.22 -5.67
C ARG A 111 1.36 -6.38 -7.15
N ALA A 112 2.26 -7.01 -7.89
CA ALA A 112 2.04 -7.37 -9.28
C ALA A 112 2.41 -8.82 -9.58
N ILE A 113 1.55 -9.49 -10.33
CA ILE A 113 1.83 -10.79 -10.95
C ILE A 113 2.22 -10.53 -12.40
N THR A 114 3.42 -10.93 -12.79
CA THR A 114 3.98 -10.59 -14.10
C THR A 114 4.99 -11.65 -14.58
N ASP A 115 5.07 -11.83 -15.90
CA ASP A 115 6.15 -12.56 -16.57
C ASP A 115 7.40 -11.69 -16.82
N ARG A 116 7.36 -10.41 -16.40
CA ARG A 116 8.39 -9.37 -16.60
C ARG A 116 8.69 -9.02 -18.05
N VAL A 117 7.84 -9.44 -18.99
CA VAL A 117 8.07 -9.17 -20.40
C VAL A 117 6.80 -8.70 -21.09
N THR A 118 5.69 -9.43 -20.97
CA THR A 118 4.50 -9.23 -21.81
C THR A 118 3.23 -8.95 -21.04
N PHE A 119 3.15 -9.26 -19.75
CA PHE A 119 1.92 -9.09 -18.98
C PHE A 119 2.16 -8.61 -17.55
N PHE A 120 1.34 -7.67 -17.08
CA PHE A 120 1.42 -7.10 -15.74
C PHE A 120 0.03 -7.00 -15.08
N TYR A 121 -0.20 -7.74 -14.01
CA TYR A 121 -1.44 -7.66 -13.23
C TYR A 121 -1.19 -7.00 -11.88
N LEU A 122 -1.65 -5.75 -11.72
CA LEU A 122 -1.58 -4.97 -10.48
C LEU A 122 -2.74 -5.34 -9.54
N THR A 123 -2.39 -5.61 -8.28
CA THR A 123 -3.32 -6.04 -7.24
C THR A 123 -2.82 -5.62 -5.84
N ASP A 124 -3.65 -5.78 -4.82
CA ASP A 124 -3.32 -5.50 -3.41
C ASP A 124 -2.72 -4.11 -3.16
N VAL A 125 -3.27 -3.10 -3.84
CA VAL A 125 -2.86 -1.71 -3.67
C VAL A 125 -3.61 -1.09 -2.50
N TYR A 126 -2.90 -0.71 -1.44
CA TYR A 126 -3.47 0.01 -0.30
C TYR A 126 -2.48 0.98 0.35
N VAL A 127 -3.02 1.95 1.07
CA VAL A 127 -2.32 2.78 2.06
C VAL A 127 -3.20 2.79 3.30
N LEU A 128 -2.63 2.57 4.48
CA LEU A 128 -3.37 2.56 5.74
C LEU A 128 -4.13 3.89 5.94
N PRO A 129 -5.39 3.87 6.42
CA PRO A 129 -6.25 5.05 6.49
C PRO A 129 -5.60 6.26 7.14
N GLU A 130 -4.88 6.04 8.22
CA GLU A 130 -4.22 7.06 9.03
C GLU A 130 -3.03 7.73 8.30
N TRP A 131 -2.59 7.18 7.18
CA TRP A 131 -1.55 7.73 6.29
C TRP A 131 -2.11 8.28 4.97
N GLN A 132 -3.43 8.21 4.75
CA GLN A 132 -4.05 8.72 3.53
C GLN A 132 -4.13 10.26 3.51
N GLY A 133 -4.56 10.84 2.38
CA GLY A 133 -4.66 12.30 2.19
C GLY A 133 -3.34 13.01 1.86
N GLN A 134 -2.19 12.36 2.04
CA GLN A 134 -0.86 12.94 1.82
C GLN A 134 -0.26 12.66 0.43
N GLY A 135 -1.09 12.16 -0.51
CA GLY A 135 -0.64 11.80 -1.86
C GLY A 135 0.30 10.58 -1.92
N LEU A 136 0.41 9.80 -0.85
CA LEU A 136 1.25 8.58 -0.79
C LEU A 136 0.77 7.50 -1.76
N GLY A 137 -0.54 7.28 -1.89
CA GLY A 137 -1.08 6.30 -2.84
C GLY A 137 -0.75 6.66 -4.30
N LYS A 138 -0.79 7.95 -4.64
CA LYS A 138 -0.36 8.44 -5.97
C LYS A 138 1.12 8.17 -6.19
N TRP A 139 1.96 8.44 -5.18
CA TRP A 139 3.40 8.20 -5.25
C TRP A 139 3.72 6.72 -5.41
N LEU A 140 3.08 5.85 -4.62
CA LEU A 140 3.21 4.41 -4.72
C LEU A 140 2.92 3.90 -6.13
N VAL A 141 1.79 4.30 -6.70
CA VAL A 141 1.40 3.86 -8.05
C VAL A 141 2.24 4.50 -9.15
N SER A 142 2.78 5.71 -8.94
CA SER A 142 3.78 6.28 -9.87
C SER A 142 5.09 5.48 -9.88
N CYS A 143 5.56 4.98 -8.73
CA CYS A 143 6.73 4.09 -8.70
C CYS A 143 6.46 2.75 -9.39
N VAL A 144 5.23 2.22 -9.28
CA VAL A 144 4.80 1.05 -10.06
C VAL A 144 4.83 1.36 -11.56
N GLN A 145 4.30 2.52 -11.97
CA GLN A 145 4.27 2.93 -13.37
C GLN A 145 5.67 3.08 -13.97
N GLU A 146 6.63 3.64 -13.22
CA GLU A 146 8.02 3.77 -13.67
C GLU A 146 8.61 2.40 -14.05
N VAL A 147 8.34 1.37 -13.25
CA VAL A 147 8.79 0.00 -13.55
C VAL A 147 8.05 -0.60 -14.76
N VAL A 148 6.77 -0.27 -14.92
CA VAL A 148 5.96 -0.69 -16.09
C VAL A 148 6.49 -0.07 -17.38
N GLU A 149 6.94 1.20 -17.34
CA GLU A 149 7.50 1.91 -18.49
C GLU A 149 8.85 1.34 -18.95
N ASP A 150 9.60 0.73 -18.03
CA ASP A 150 10.85 0.01 -18.32
C ASP A 150 10.64 -1.35 -19.02
N MET A 151 9.40 -1.76 -19.30
CA MET A 151 9.06 -3.02 -19.96
C MET A 151 8.75 -2.84 -21.47
N PRO A 152 9.74 -2.87 -22.38
CA PRO A 152 9.56 -2.49 -23.79
C PRO A 152 8.67 -3.44 -24.61
N HIS A 153 8.41 -4.64 -24.11
CA HIS A 153 7.61 -5.66 -24.78
C HIS A 153 6.28 -5.92 -24.08
N LEU A 154 5.92 -5.07 -23.11
CA LEU A 154 4.69 -5.22 -22.35
C LEU A 154 3.49 -5.09 -23.29
N ARG A 155 2.67 -6.13 -23.34
CA ARG A 155 1.47 -6.17 -24.18
C ARG A 155 0.25 -5.66 -23.44
N ARG A 156 0.21 -5.85 -22.11
CA ARG A 156 -0.93 -5.46 -21.29
C ARG A 156 -0.58 -5.29 -19.82
N SER A 157 -1.02 -4.17 -19.26
CA SER A 157 -1.20 -3.97 -17.83
C SER A 157 -2.68 -4.06 -17.47
N MET A 158 -3.01 -4.64 -16.32
CA MET A 158 -4.39 -4.85 -15.89
C MET A 158 -4.50 -4.71 -14.37
N CYS A 159 -5.62 -4.18 -13.89
CA CYS A 159 -6.06 -4.30 -12.50
C CYS A 159 -7.57 -4.52 -12.48
N ILE A 160 -8.08 -5.04 -11.36
CA ILE A 160 -9.52 -5.15 -11.11
C ILE A 160 -9.84 -4.19 -9.97
N THR A 161 -10.77 -3.29 -10.19
CA THR A 161 -11.25 -2.35 -9.19
C THR A 161 -12.71 -2.63 -8.86
N GLY A 162 -13.09 -2.52 -7.59
CA GLY A 162 -14.50 -2.39 -7.24
C GLY A 162 -15.08 -1.10 -7.83
N GLU A 163 -16.36 -1.13 -8.20
CA GLU A 163 -17.15 -0.02 -8.77
C GLU A 163 -17.00 0.25 -10.28
N SER A 164 -18.01 0.92 -10.84
CA SER A 164 -18.25 1.10 -12.29
C SER A 164 -17.15 1.89 -13.03
N LYS A 165 -17.28 2.00 -14.37
CA LYS A 165 -16.28 2.59 -15.29
C LYS A 165 -15.88 4.05 -14.96
N GLU A 166 -16.67 4.76 -14.17
CA GLU A 166 -16.45 6.17 -13.78
C GLU A 166 -15.98 6.33 -12.33
N SER A 167 -15.65 5.22 -11.67
CA SER A 167 -15.19 5.19 -10.28
C SER A 167 -13.93 6.04 -10.10
N ARG A 168 -13.75 6.50 -8.87
CA ARG A 168 -12.52 7.20 -8.46
C ARG A 168 -11.28 6.35 -8.77
N ALA A 169 -11.36 5.04 -8.59
CA ALA A 169 -10.28 4.11 -8.89
C ALA A 169 -9.97 4.05 -10.40
N ALA A 170 -10.98 3.92 -11.25
CA ALA A 170 -10.78 3.89 -12.71
C ALA A 170 -10.10 5.18 -13.21
N LYS A 171 -10.56 6.36 -12.74
CA LYS A 171 -9.94 7.65 -13.08
C LYS A 171 -8.50 7.75 -12.57
N PHE A 172 -8.25 7.25 -11.36
CA PHE A 172 -6.92 7.23 -10.76
C PHE A 172 -5.91 6.40 -11.58
N TYR A 173 -6.26 5.17 -11.94
CA TYR A 173 -5.38 4.31 -12.75
C TYR A 173 -5.27 4.77 -14.20
N LYS A 174 -6.33 5.35 -14.78
CA LYS A 174 -6.26 6.02 -16.08
C LYS A 174 -5.24 7.14 -16.07
N GLN A 175 -5.30 8.02 -15.05
CA GLN A 175 -4.41 9.18 -14.97
C GLN A 175 -2.95 8.80 -14.71
N LEU A 176 -2.69 7.82 -13.84
CA LEU A 176 -1.33 7.49 -13.43
C LEU A 176 -0.67 6.41 -14.27
N MET A 177 -1.44 5.49 -14.82
CA MET A 177 -0.90 4.31 -15.51
C MET A 177 -1.44 4.15 -16.93
N ASN A 178 -2.18 5.13 -17.45
CA ASN A 178 -2.81 5.06 -18.76
C ASN A 178 -3.70 3.81 -18.95
N MET A 179 -4.34 3.34 -17.87
CA MET A 179 -5.24 2.19 -17.89
C MET A 179 -6.68 2.61 -18.17
N ASP A 180 -7.23 2.20 -19.31
CA ASP A 180 -8.64 2.37 -19.64
C ASP A 180 -9.48 1.13 -19.26
N ALA A 181 -10.76 1.37 -18.94
CA ALA A 181 -11.72 0.28 -18.78
C ALA A 181 -11.91 -0.46 -20.11
N ILE A 182 -11.93 -1.79 -20.06
CA ILE A 182 -12.21 -2.62 -21.23
C ILE A 182 -13.71 -2.55 -21.55
N THR A 183 -14.07 -2.03 -22.73
CA THR A 183 -15.48 -1.76 -23.07
C THR A 183 -16.01 -2.49 -24.29
N GLU A 184 -15.18 -2.93 -25.24
CA GLU A 184 -15.62 -3.53 -26.50
C GLU A 184 -14.74 -4.70 -26.95
N GLY A 185 -15.35 -5.71 -27.59
CA GLY A 185 -14.64 -6.81 -28.27
C GLY A 185 -13.93 -7.82 -27.37
N ILE A 186 -14.09 -7.74 -26.05
CA ILE A 186 -13.40 -8.60 -25.08
C ILE A 186 -14.40 -9.17 -24.07
N THR A 187 -14.32 -10.49 -23.86
CA THR A 187 -15.04 -11.20 -22.80
C THR A 187 -14.05 -11.59 -21.71
N VAL A 188 -14.28 -11.12 -20.48
CA VAL A 188 -13.52 -11.54 -19.30
C VAL A 188 -14.26 -12.71 -18.65
N LEU A 189 -13.59 -13.86 -18.52
CA LEU A 189 -14.13 -15.05 -17.86
C LEU A 189 -13.44 -15.23 -16.51
N SER A 190 -14.22 -15.52 -15.46
CA SER A 190 -13.72 -15.71 -14.10
C SER A 190 -14.35 -16.92 -13.43
N ALA A 191 -13.58 -17.62 -12.59
CA ALA A 191 -14.07 -18.67 -11.70
C ALA A 191 -13.52 -18.43 -10.29
N LYS A 192 -14.37 -18.55 -9.26
CA LYS A 192 -13.99 -18.35 -7.86
C LYS A 192 -13.24 -19.58 -7.33
N GLY A 193 -12.07 -19.36 -6.73
CA GLY A 193 -11.31 -20.39 -6.03
C GLY A 193 -11.67 -20.52 -4.54
N ARG A 194 -11.10 -21.50 -3.83
CA ARG A 194 -11.34 -21.73 -2.40
C ARG A 194 -10.92 -20.57 -1.47
N GLY A 195 -9.94 -19.76 -1.90
CA GLY A 195 -9.48 -18.59 -1.17
C GLY A 195 -10.22 -17.30 -1.55
N ASN A 196 -11.28 -17.37 -2.35
CA ASN A 196 -12.03 -16.19 -2.79
C ASN A 196 -12.82 -15.57 -1.62
N THR A 197 -12.83 -14.24 -1.54
CA THR A 197 -13.42 -13.49 -0.42
C THR A 197 -14.64 -12.66 -0.79
N PHE A 198 -14.85 -12.33 -2.08
CA PHE A 198 -15.99 -11.56 -2.60
C PHE A 198 -16.62 -12.15 -3.86
#